data_AF-B6H8F6-F1
#
_entry.id   AF-B6H8F6-F1
#
_cell.length_a   1.000
_cell.length_b   1.000
_cell.length_c   1.000
_cell.angle_alpha   90.00
_cell.angle_beta   90.00
_cell.angle_gamma   90.00
#
_symmetry.space_group_name_H-M   'P 1'
#
loop_
_entity.id
_entity.type
_entity.pdbx_description
1 polymer ?
#
loop_
_entity_poly.entity_id
_entity_poly.type
_entity_poly.pdbx_seq_one_letter_code
_entity_poly.pdbx_strand_id
1 'polypeptide(L)'
;MEDFNSETDSDYTSYWRDWFVSSRGNEYFCEIDEDYLTDRFNLTGLNTEVSYYQYALDLVTDVFDLDADDDLREQIEKSARHLYGLVHARYIVTTRGLAKM
;
A
#
# COMPACT_ATOMS: atom_id res chain seq x y z
N MET A 1 -17.29 -3.56 36.22
CA MET A 1 -18.09 -2.91 35.17
C MET A 1 -17.13 -2.79 34.02
N GLU A 2 -17.25 -3.71 33.08
CA GLU A 2 -16.32 -3.85 31.96
C GLU A 2 -16.47 -2.62 31.08
N ASP A 3 -15.44 -1.77 31.07
CA ASP A 3 -15.34 -0.68 30.11
C ASP A 3 -15.27 -1.31 28.72
N PHE A 4 -16.39 -1.18 28.01
CA PHE A 4 -16.55 -1.50 26.61
C PHE A 4 -15.54 -0.64 25.85
N ASN A 5 -14.34 -1.18 25.63
CA ASN A 5 -13.39 -0.62 24.69
C ASN A 5 -14.08 -0.74 23.34
N SER A 6 -14.73 0.33 22.93
CA SER A 6 -15.31 0.48 21.61
C SER A 6 -14.16 0.35 20.63
N GLU A 7 -13.93 -0.86 20.14
CA GLU A 7 -13.27 -1.14 18.88
C GLU A 7 -14.11 -0.44 17.81
N THR A 8 -13.96 0.88 17.69
CA THR A 8 -14.17 1.55 16.42
C THR A 8 -13.06 1.09 15.51
N ASP A 9 -13.22 -0.13 15.01
CA ASP A 9 -12.64 -0.65 13.79
C ASP A 9 -13.28 0.10 12.61
N SER A 10 -13.18 1.43 12.65
CA SER A 10 -13.76 2.30 11.65
C SER A 10 -12.85 2.24 10.44
N ASP A 11 -13.15 1.32 9.52
CA ASP A 11 -13.43 1.61 8.10
C ASP A 11 -12.61 2.77 7.48
N TYR A 12 -11.32 2.89 7.80
CA TYR A 12 -10.36 3.62 6.96
C TYR A 12 -10.01 2.67 5.82
N THR A 13 -10.97 2.44 4.93
CA THR A 13 -10.70 2.06 3.55
C THR A 13 -9.54 2.90 3.06
N SER A 14 -8.37 2.28 2.90
CA SER A 14 -7.17 3.00 2.52
C SER A 14 -7.33 3.46 1.09
N TYR A 15 -7.63 4.75 0.96
CA TYR A 15 -8.11 5.40 -0.25
C TYR A 15 -7.20 5.10 -1.44
N TRP A 16 -5.88 5.10 -1.24
CA TRP A 16 -4.96 4.84 -2.34
C TRP A 16 -5.02 3.39 -2.83
N ARG A 17 -5.06 2.39 -1.91
CA ARG A 17 -5.08 0.97 -2.28
C ARG A 17 -6.37 0.59 -2.99
N ASP A 18 -7.51 1.02 -2.44
CA ASP A 18 -8.83 0.75 -3.02
C ASP A 18 -8.97 1.42 -4.39
N TRP A 19 -8.53 2.67 -4.52
CA TRP A 19 -8.48 3.36 -5.80
C TRP A 19 -7.58 2.64 -6.81
N PHE A 20 -6.39 2.21 -6.39
CA PHE A 20 -5.45 1.54 -7.29
C PHE A 20 -6.01 0.20 -7.78
N VAL A 21 -6.53 -0.64 -6.88
CA VAL A 21 -7.07 -1.96 -7.26
C VAL A 21 -8.34 -1.84 -8.11
N SER A 22 -9.18 -0.82 -7.87
CA SER A 22 -10.40 -0.56 -8.66
C SER A 22 -10.15 0.17 -9.99
N SER A 23 -8.93 0.65 -10.23
CA SER A 23 -8.57 1.35 -11.47
C SER A 23 -8.59 0.40 -12.67
N ARG A 24 -9.10 0.90 -13.81
CA ARG A 24 -9.13 0.15 -15.07
C ARG A 24 -7.73 -0.35 -15.45
N GLY A 25 -7.61 -1.63 -15.74
CA GLY A 25 -6.34 -2.30 -16.06
C GLY A 25 -5.65 -2.98 -14.87
N ASN A 26 -6.17 -2.82 -13.65
CA ASN A 26 -5.63 -3.42 -12.44
C ASN A 26 -6.49 -4.58 -11.90
N GLU A 27 -7.31 -5.22 -12.75
CA GLU A 27 -8.27 -6.24 -12.35
C GLU A 27 -7.63 -7.54 -11.80
N TYR A 28 -6.31 -7.71 -11.98
CA TYR A 28 -5.55 -8.84 -11.44
C TYR A 28 -4.86 -8.54 -10.10
N PHE A 29 -4.99 -7.31 -9.58
CA PHE A 29 -4.51 -6.99 -8.25
C PHE A 29 -5.55 -7.38 -7.22
N CYS A 30 -5.08 -7.94 -6.11
CA CYS A 30 -5.85 -8.04 -4.88
C CYS A 30 -5.36 -6.96 -3.91
N GLU A 31 -6.20 -6.60 -2.95
CA GLU A 31 -5.81 -5.66 -1.91
C GLU A 31 -4.78 -6.33 -0.96
N ILE A 32 -3.62 -5.70 -0.80
CA ILE A 32 -2.60 -6.12 0.15
C ILE A 32 -3.01 -5.64 1.55
N ASP A 33 -2.93 -6.53 2.53
CA ASP A 33 -3.24 -6.18 3.91
C ASP A 33 -2.26 -5.13 4.46
N GLU A 34 -2.79 -4.18 5.24
CA GLU A 34 -2.01 -3.07 5.79
C GLU A 34 -0.88 -3.54 6.72
N ASP A 35 -1.11 -4.58 7.52
CA ASP A 35 -0.08 -5.16 8.38
C ASP A 35 1.07 -5.80 7.58
N TYR A 36 0.80 -6.31 6.37
CA TYR A 36 1.84 -6.80 5.47
C TYR A 36 2.67 -5.65 4.89
N LEU A 37 2.03 -4.53 4.54
CA LEU A 37 2.68 -3.32 4.03
C LEU A 37 3.46 -2.55 5.10
N THR A 38 3.07 -2.63 6.37
CA THR A 38 3.76 -1.93 7.47
C THR A 38 4.88 -2.75 8.10
N ASP A 39 4.91 -4.07 7.88
CA ASP A 39 6.02 -4.93 8.29
C ASP A 39 7.25 -4.77 7.37
N ARG A 40 8.28 -4.14 7.92
CA ARG A 40 9.56 -3.88 7.23
C ARG A 40 10.25 -5.13 6.73
N PHE A 41 10.04 -6.29 7.36
CA PHE A 41 10.64 -7.54 6.91
C PHE A 41 10.15 -7.92 5.51
N ASN A 42 8.84 -7.76 5.24
CA ASN A 42 8.23 -8.06 3.95
C ASN A 42 8.73 -7.12 2.83
N LEU A 43 9.17 -5.91 3.20
CA LEU A 43 9.66 -4.89 2.27
C LEU A 43 11.18 -4.93 2.05
N THR A 44 11.89 -5.87 2.66
CA THR A 44 13.36 -5.95 2.60
C THR A 44 13.88 -5.89 1.16
N GLY A 45 14.82 -4.99 0.90
CA GLY A 45 15.47 -4.80 -0.40
C GLY A 45 14.70 -3.97 -1.42
N LEU A 46 13.42 -3.63 -1.19
CA LEU A 46 12.64 -2.84 -2.16
C LEU A 46 13.10 -1.37 -2.24
N ASN A 47 13.74 -0.87 -1.18
CA ASN A 47 14.28 0.48 -1.12
C ASN A 47 15.40 0.76 -2.14
N THR A 48 16.05 -0.28 -2.68
CA THR A 48 17.05 -0.13 -3.75
C THR A 48 16.45 -0.19 -5.15
N GLU A 49 15.25 -0.75 -5.29
CA GLU A 49 14.55 -0.94 -6.57
C GLU A 49 13.58 0.22 -6.89
N VAL A 50 13.16 0.96 -5.87
CA VAL A 50 12.11 1.99 -5.99
C VAL A 50 12.69 3.38 -5.67
N SER A 51 12.67 4.27 -6.67
CA SER A 51 12.94 5.70 -6.46
C SER A 51 11.92 6.31 -5.51
N TYR A 52 12.30 7.30 -4.69
CA TYR A 52 11.37 7.93 -3.73
C TYR A 52 10.69 6.93 -2.78
N TYR A 53 11.35 5.81 -2.46
CA TYR A 53 10.77 4.70 -1.70
C TYR A 53 9.96 5.13 -0.47
N GLN A 54 10.49 6.02 0.38
CA GLN A 54 9.77 6.45 1.58
C GLN A 54 8.47 7.19 1.23
N TYR A 55 8.52 8.14 0.29
CA TYR A 55 7.34 8.86 -0.17
C TYR A 55 6.33 7.95 -0.89
N ALA A 56 6.82 6.97 -1.65
CA ALA A 56 5.98 5.96 -2.26
C ALA A 56 5.27 5.11 -1.21
N LEU A 57 5.99 4.68 -0.16
CA LEU A 57 5.42 3.94 0.96
C LEU A 57 4.39 4.77 1.71
N ASP A 58 4.72 6.02 2.03
CA ASP A 58 3.82 6.95 2.71
C ASP A 58 2.53 7.17 1.89
N LEU A 59 2.65 7.20 0.56
CA LEU A 59 1.50 7.35 -0.33
C LEU A 59 0.61 6.10 -0.35
N VAL A 60 1.18 4.89 -0.42
CA VAL A 60 0.37 3.65 -0.43
C VAL A 60 -0.22 3.30 0.94
N THR A 61 0.27 3.91 2.01
CA THR A 61 -0.29 3.79 3.37
C THR A 61 -1.07 5.04 3.80
N ASP A 62 -1.43 5.94 2.87
CA ASP A 62 -2.24 7.14 3.12
C ASP A 62 -1.69 8.09 4.21
N VAL A 63 -0.37 8.12 4.43
CA VAL A 63 0.32 9.04 5.38
C VAL A 63 1.17 10.10 4.67
N PHE A 64 1.01 10.24 3.35
CA PHE A 64 1.75 11.21 2.55
C PHE A 64 1.25 12.65 2.77
N ASP A 65 2.13 13.53 3.24
CA ASP A 65 1.83 14.93 3.60
C ASP A 65 2.80 15.96 2.96
N LEU A 66 3.52 15.58 1.90
CA LEU A 66 4.43 16.49 1.23
C LEU A 66 3.67 17.39 0.23
N ASP A 67 3.81 18.70 0.40
CA ASP A 67 3.42 19.71 -0.60
C ASP A 67 4.43 19.69 -1.76
N ALA A 68 4.22 18.77 -2.70
CA ALA A 68 5.04 18.57 -3.89
C ALA A 68 4.46 19.30 -5.10
N ASP A 69 5.33 19.83 -5.97
CA ASP A 69 4.89 20.27 -7.29
C ASP A 69 4.36 19.09 -8.13
N ASP A 70 3.63 19.41 -9.21
CA ASP A 70 2.96 18.42 -10.05
C ASP A 70 3.93 17.39 -10.64
N ASP A 71 5.13 17.82 -11.04
CA ASP A 71 6.15 16.96 -11.65
C ASP A 71 6.70 15.95 -10.63
N LEU A 72 7.04 16.40 -9.42
CA LEU A 72 7.50 15.55 -8.33
C LEU A 72 6.39 14.61 -7.87
N ARG A 73 5.15 15.10 -7.78
CA ARG A 73 3.98 14.29 -7.41
C ARG A 73 3.78 13.14 -8.40
N GLU A 74 3.86 13.41 -9.70
CA GLU A 74 3.74 12.37 -10.73
C GLU A 74 4.85 11.30 -10.61
N GLN A 75 6.08 11.71 -10.29
CA GLN A 75 7.19 10.78 -10.06
C GLN A 75 6.96 9.89 -8.83
N ILE A 76 6.46 10.46 -7.74
CA ILE A 76 6.13 9.71 -6.52
C ILE A 76 4.98 8.72 -6.80
N GLU A 77 3.96 9.12 -7.56
CA GLU A 77 2.86 8.22 -7.95
C GLU A 77 3.32 7.05 -8.84
N LYS A 78 4.27 7.29 -9.76
CA LYS A 78 4.90 6.21 -10.53
C LYS A 78 5.65 5.25 -9.61
N SER A 79 6.40 5.77 -8.66
CA SER A 79 7.11 4.97 -7.66
C SER A 79 6.17 4.18 -6.74
N ALA A 80 5.06 4.76 -6.29
CA ALA A 80 4.05 4.10 -5.47
C ALA A 80 3.40 2.91 -6.18
N ARG A 81 3.03 3.08 -7.46
CA ARG A 81 2.50 1.99 -8.30
C ARG A 81 3.53 0.87 -8.48
N HIS A 82 4.81 1.22 -8.70
CA HIS A 82 5.88 0.24 -8.81
C HIS A 82 6.09 -0.51 -7.48
N LEU A 83 6.18 0.21 -6.37
CA LEU A 83 6.30 -0.37 -5.02
C LEU A 83 5.16 -1.34 -4.75
N TYR A 84 3.90 -0.90 -4.92
CA TYR A 84 2.73 -1.72 -4.67
C TYR A 84 2.74 -3.00 -5.52
N GLY A 85 3.15 -2.91 -6.79
CA GLY A 85 3.33 -4.08 -7.65
C GLY A 85 4.37 -5.07 -7.16
N LEU A 86 5.53 -4.59 -6.69
CA LEU A 86 6.59 -5.45 -6.13
C LEU A 86 6.16 -6.11 -4.81
N VAL A 87 5.44 -5.38 -3.94
CA VAL A 87 4.89 -5.94 -2.70
C VAL A 87 3.79 -6.94 -3.02
N HIS A 88 2.92 -6.64 -3.99
CA HIS A 88 1.86 -7.55 -4.45
C HIS A 88 2.44 -8.88 -4.92
N ALA A 89 3.50 -8.86 -5.74
CA ALA A 89 4.18 -10.07 -6.20
C ALA A 89 4.72 -10.94 -5.05
N ARG A 90 5.14 -10.35 -3.92
CA ARG A 90 5.53 -11.07 -2.70
C ARG A 90 4.32 -11.53 -1.89
N TYR A 91 3.28 -10.71 -1.83
CA TYR A 91 2.08 -10.98 -1.04
C TYR A 91 1.28 -12.17 -1.60
N ILE A 92 1.11 -12.26 -2.92
CA ILE A 92 0.30 -13.32 -3.56
C ILE A 92 0.88 -14.72 -3.46
N VAL A 93 2.13 -14.88 -2.99
CA VAL A 93 2.71 -16.21 -2.69
C VAL A 93 2.58 -16.61 -1.21
N THR A 94 2.05 -15.72 -0.38
CA THR A 94 1.69 -16.03 1.01
C THR A 94 0.33 -16.73 1.08
N THR A 95 0.03 -17.42 2.19
CA THR A 95 -1.29 -18.04 2.39
C THR A 95 -2.43 -17.02 2.36
N ARG A 96 -2.21 -15.80 2.90
CA ARG A 96 -3.21 -14.72 2.92
C ARG A 96 -3.47 -14.18 1.51
N GLY A 97 -2.40 -13.86 0.79
CA GLY A 97 -2.51 -13.36 -0.59
C GLY A 97 -3.11 -14.38 -1.55
N LEU A 98 -2.70 -15.65 -1.47
CA LEU A 98 -3.29 -16.72 -2.28
C LEU A 98 -4.79 -16.90 -2.06
N ALA A 99 -5.30 -16.64 -0.85
CA ALA A 99 -6.73 -16.73 -0.56
C ALA A 99 -7.55 -15.57 -1.18
N LYS A 100 -6.89 -14.47 -1.57
CA LYS A 100 -7.51 -13.30 -2.20
C LYS A 100 -7.40 -13.29 -3.74
N MET A 101 -6.63 -14.20 -4.32
CA MET A 101 -6.42 -14.33 -5.78
C MET A 101 -7.37 -15.37 -6.37
#